data_AF-A0A2K8MLK1-F1
#
_entry.id   AF-A0A2K8MLK1-F1
#
_cell.length_a   1.000
_cell.length_b   1.000
_cell.length_c   1.000
_cell.angle_alpha   90.00
_cell.angle_beta   90.00
_cell.angle_gamma   90.00
#
_symmetry.space_group_name_H-M   'P 1'
#
loop_
_entity.id
_entity.type
_entity.pdbx_description
1 polymer ?
#
loop_
_entity_poly.entity_id
_entity_poly.type
_entity_poly.pdbx_seq_one_letter_code
_entity_poly.pdbx_strand_id
1 'polypeptide(L)'
;MAAAPPFLRGGFRPFFFGGAVWAVVALALWAAALTGALTISGAFEPLAWHRHEMLFGFVGAVVAGFLLTTVPNWTGRLPIAGAPLAALFGVWLVARLAVLFSAIIGIVPAALLDIGFYLLLAGLAAREVRARKNRNVPTVGLVLLFGIANAVDYAAAFGWFADDGLGWRLGLGLVVLMISLIGGRIIPSFTHNWLAKRGVSQGLPGQPGRFDLATIAITALGLLTWVATPERRYVGAVLLAAGLLQTIRLARWRGLRAAADPLVLILHIGYAWVPVGLVLLAASILGAPIPRSAAIHALTAGAMATMILAVMTRASLSHTGRELKASPLTVLLYALVTGGALLRVSASLGLLDYGFGMEVAAVTWAGAFLVFLVDYGPILFGPRLGGGSLGTRRRDQTIYIDLMRLDIDGLGGGNPTPASAYCCVCNTRERQQSELQCRNLPVCKRLTTGH
;
A
#
# COMPACT_ATOMS: atom_id res chain seq x y z
N MET A 1 -19.20 -11.87 13.56
CA MET A 1 -18.98 -10.73 12.63
C MET A 1 -20.18 -9.79 12.52
N ALA A 2 -21.39 -10.28 12.24
CA ALA A 2 -22.58 -9.44 12.11
C ALA A 2 -22.97 -8.67 13.39
N ALA A 3 -22.56 -9.15 14.57
CA ALA A 3 -22.77 -8.48 15.85
C ALA A 3 -21.74 -7.39 16.18
N ALA A 4 -20.57 -7.36 15.52
CA ALA A 4 -19.55 -6.34 15.78
C ALA A 4 -19.97 -5.00 15.15
N PRO A 5 -19.63 -3.82 15.72
CA PRO A 5 -19.84 -2.54 15.05
C PRO A 5 -19.18 -2.51 13.67
N PRO A 6 -19.74 -1.83 12.64
CA PRO A 6 -19.19 -1.86 11.28
C PRO A 6 -17.71 -1.43 11.21
N PHE A 7 -17.30 -0.44 12.01
CA PHE A 7 -15.91 -0.01 12.12
C PHE A 7 -14.95 -1.15 12.48
N LEU A 8 -15.41 -2.15 13.23
CA LEU A 8 -14.61 -3.33 13.61
C LEU A 8 -14.88 -4.55 12.71
N ARG A 9 -15.37 -4.35 11.47
CA ARG A 9 -15.59 -5.41 10.47
C ARG A 9 -14.57 -5.32 9.33
N GLY A 10 -13.36 -5.81 9.60
CA GLY A 10 -12.24 -5.85 8.65
C GLY A 10 -11.16 -4.83 8.99
N GLY A 11 -9.90 -5.25 8.89
CA GLY A 11 -8.76 -4.47 9.37
C GLY A 11 -8.55 -3.13 8.65
N PHE A 12 -8.92 -3.00 7.37
CA PHE A 12 -8.76 -1.73 6.67
C PHE A 12 -9.50 -0.57 7.35
N ARG A 13 -10.65 -0.81 8.02
CA ARG A 13 -11.47 0.26 8.58
C ARG A 13 -10.78 1.05 9.68
N PRO A 14 -10.39 0.44 10.82
CA PRO A 14 -9.75 1.19 11.90
C PRO A 14 -8.37 1.67 11.50
N PHE A 15 -7.62 0.87 10.75
CA PHE A 15 -6.24 1.21 10.40
C PHE A 15 -6.12 2.29 9.32
N PHE A 16 -7.03 2.36 8.34
CA PHE A 16 -7.03 3.45 7.36
C PHE A 16 -7.50 4.75 7.97
N PHE A 17 -8.55 4.70 8.81
CA PHE A 17 -9.02 5.87 9.53
C PHE A 17 -7.97 6.39 10.51
N GLY A 18 -7.48 5.52 11.40
CA GLY A 18 -6.44 5.86 12.38
C GLY A 18 -5.15 6.32 11.72
N GLY A 19 -4.70 5.65 10.66
CA GLY A 19 -3.52 6.06 9.89
C GLY A 19 -3.67 7.46 9.30
N ALA A 20 -4.83 7.79 8.69
CA ALA A 20 -5.08 9.13 8.16
C ALA A 20 -5.15 10.20 9.26
N VAL A 21 -5.79 9.91 10.41
CA VAL A 21 -5.78 10.81 11.57
C VAL A 21 -4.35 11.04 12.05
N TRP A 22 -3.57 9.98 12.19
CA TRP A 22 -2.20 10.07 12.67
C TRP A 22 -1.28 10.82 11.69
N ALA A 23 -1.47 10.66 10.38
CA ALA A 23 -0.74 11.44 9.37
C ALA A 23 -0.95 12.95 9.55
N VAL A 24 -2.19 13.37 9.80
CA VAL A 24 -2.51 14.78 10.05
C VAL A 24 -1.90 15.27 11.37
N VAL A 25 -2.07 14.50 12.45
CA VAL A 25 -1.55 14.85 13.78
C VAL A 25 -0.02 14.93 13.77
N ALA A 26 0.66 13.91 13.24
CA ALA A 26 2.11 13.86 13.22
C ALA A 26 2.72 14.96 12.35
N LEU A 27 2.11 15.27 11.20
CA LEU A 27 2.56 16.37 10.35
C LEU A 27 2.31 17.74 10.99
N ALA A 28 1.17 17.94 11.64
CA ALA A 28 0.87 19.20 12.33
C ALA A 28 1.84 19.45 13.50
N LEU A 29 2.10 18.43 14.32
CA LEU A 29 3.09 18.49 15.39
C LEU A 29 4.49 18.77 14.85
N TRP A 30 4.89 18.10 13.77
CA TRP A 30 6.17 18.35 13.10
C TRP A 30 6.27 19.77 12.54
N ALA A 31 5.23 20.28 11.87
CA ALA A 31 5.23 21.62 11.32
C ALA A 31 5.37 22.68 12.43
N ALA A 32 4.66 22.51 13.55
CA ALA A 32 4.80 23.39 14.71
C ALA A 32 6.18 23.27 15.38
N ALA A 33 6.78 22.08 15.41
CA ALA A 33 8.13 21.89 15.92
C ALA A 33 9.19 22.55 15.02
N LEU A 34 9.00 22.46 13.70
CA LEU A 34 9.90 23.02 12.71
C LEU A 34 9.96 24.55 12.77
N THR A 35 8.85 25.21 13.10
CA THR A 35 8.78 26.67 13.28
C THR A 35 9.16 27.13 14.70
N GLY A 36 9.46 26.19 15.61
CA GLY A 36 9.75 26.48 17.01
C GLY A 36 8.52 26.84 17.87
N ALA A 37 7.30 26.67 17.34
CA ALA A 37 6.07 26.92 18.07
C ALA A 37 5.81 25.90 19.20
N LEU A 38 6.41 24.71 19.12
CA LEU A 38 6.44 23.72 20.20
C LEU A 38 7.75 22.94 20.17
N THR A 39 8.08 22.26 21.28
CA THR A 39 9.16 21.28 21.33
C THR A 39 8.59 19.87 21.46
N ILE A 40 9.03 18.96 20.58
CA ILE A 40 8.72 17.53 20.72
C ILE A 40 9.77 16.94 21.66
N SER A 41 9.44 16.86 22.94
CA SER A 41 10.38 16.44 23.99
C SER A 41 10.56 14.93 24.12
N GLY A 42 10.13 14.14 23.11
CA GLY A 42 10.22 12.68 23.13
C GLY A 42 11.66 12.14 23.10
N ALA A 43 11.80 10.83 23.17
CA ALA A 43 13.09 10.15 23.15
C ALA A 43 13.81 10.17 21.80
N PHE A 44 13.15 10.68 20.77
CA PHE A 44 13.75 10.93 19.46
C PHE A 44 13.94 12.43 19.30
N GLU A 45 15.06 12.84 18.70
CA GLU A 45 15.21 14.19 18.15
C GLU A 45 14.03 14.52 17.23
N PRO A 46 13.54 15.77 17.16
CA PRO A 46 12.29 16.12 16.46
C PRO A 46 12.20 15.62 15.02
N LEU A 47 13.30 15.72 14.26
CA LEU A 47 13.35 15.21 12.89
C LEU A 47 13.29 13.67 12.84
N ALA A 48 13.99 12.99 13.76
CA ALA A 48 13.94 11.54 13.87
C ALA A 48 12.53 11.08 14.26
N TRP A 49 11.88 11.76 15.21
CA TRP A 49 10.48 11.52 15.59
C TRP A 49 9.54 11.64 14.38
N HIS A 50 9.65 12.73 13.60
CA HIS A 50 8.83 12.91 12.40
C HIS A 50 9.03 11.77 11.40
N ARG A 51 10.29 11.41 11.10
CA ARG A 51 10.58 10.29 10.18
C ARG A 51 9.99 8.98 10.70
N HIS A 52 10.17 8.70 11.98
CA HIS A 52 9.71 7.49 12.64
C HIS A 52 8.18 7.38 12.60
N GLU A 53 7.47 8.43 13.02
CA GLU A 53 6.01 8.41 13.09
C GLU A 53 5.34 8.46 11.71
N MET A 54 5.94 9.10 10.70
CA MET A 54 5.44 9.04 9.33
C MET A 54 5.64 7.65 8.70
N LEU A 55 6.77 7.00 8.99
CA LEU A 55 7.13 5.71 8.40
C LEU A 55 6.50 4.55 9.17
N PHE A 56 6.83 4.36 10.44
CA PHE A 56 6.34 3.23 11.22
C PHE A 56 4.92 3.51 11.77
N GLY A 57 4.65 4.73 12.22
CA GLY A 57 3.32 5.08 12.73
C GLY A 57 2.23 5.07 11.66
N PHE A 58 2.31 6.01 10.72
CA PHE A 58 1.31 6.22 9.68
C PHE A 58 1.35 5.11 8.61
N VAL A 59 2.48 4.89 7.93
CA VAL A 59 2.54 3.88 6.87
C VAL A 59 2.35 2.48 7.44
N GLY A 60 2.86 2.20 8.64
CA GLY A 60 2.62 0.94 9.34
C GLY A 60 1.13 0.66 9.60
N ALA A 61 0.35 1.67 9.97
CA ALA A 61 -1.11 1.53 10.10
C ALA A 61 -1.73 1.08 8.78
N VAL A 62 -1.40 1.75 7.68
CA VAL A 62 -1.97 1.42 6.37
C VAL A 62 -1.53 0.03 5.88
N VAL A 63 -0.27 -0.34 6.12
CA VAL A 63 0.23 -1.70 5.83
C VAL A 63 -0.56 -2.74 6.62
N ALA A 64 -0.86 -2.49 7.90
CA ALA A 64 -1.69 -3.39 8.72
C ALA A 64 -3.11 -3.49 8.16
N GLY A 65 -3.74 -2.36 7.82
CA GLY A 65 -5.07 -2.34 7.21
C GLY A 65 -5.13 -3.12 5.89
N PHE A 66 -4.11 -2.97 5.05
CA PHE A 66 -3.96 -3.72 3.80
C PHE A 66 -3.77 -5.22 4.05
N LEU A 67 -2.83 -5.61 4.91
CA LEU A 67 -2.51 -7.01 5.21
C LEU A 67 -3.71 -7.75 5.79
N LEU A 68 -4.36 -7.16 6.80
CA LEU A 68 -5.53 -7.75 7.46
C LEU A 68 -6.75 -7.86 6.53
N THR A 69 -6.75 -7.14 5.42
CA THR A 69 -7.80 -7.20 4.40
C THR A 69 -7.47 -8.21 3.32
N THR A 70 -6.18 -8.37 2.96
CA THR A 70 -5.75 -9.28 1.90
C THR A 70 -5.58 -10.73 2.37
N VAL A 71 -5.06 -10.97 3.58
CA VAL A 71 -4.87 -12.31 4.15
C VAL A 71 -6.16 -13.16 4.16
N PRO A 72 -7.34 -12.64 4.57
CA PRO A 72 -8.60 -13.38 4.49
C PRO A 72 -8.91 -13.87 3.07
N ASN A 73 -8.59 -13.06 2.06
CA ASN A 73 -8.86 -13.42 0.67
C ASN A 73 -7.91 -14.49 0.14
N TRP A 74 -6.64 -14.45 0.54
CA TRP A 74 -5.67 -15.50 0.18
C TRP A 74 -5.99 -16.84 0.84
N THR A 75 -6.51 -16.80 2.07
CA THR A 75 -6.68 -18.00 2.91
C THR A 75 -8.10 -18.56 2.88
N GLY A 76 -9.07 -17.80 2.37
CA GLY A 76 -10.50 -18.08 2.48
C GLY A 76 -11.02 -18.13 3.92
N ARG A 77 -10.22 -17.64 4.89
CA ARG A 77 -10.59 -17.61 6.31
C ARG A 77 -11.32 -16.32 6.62
N LEU A 78 -12.09 -16.32 7.69
CA LEU A 78 -12.85 -15.13 8.09
C LEU A 78 -11.89 -14.01 8.52
N PRO A 79 -12.16 -12.75 8.13
CA PRO A 79 -11.36 -11.63 8.59
C PRO A 79 -11.45 -11.45 10.10
N ILE A 80 -10.37 -10.95 10.70
CA ILE A 80 -10.39 -10.53 12.10
C ILE A 80 -11.40 -9.39 12.27
N ALA A 81 -12.21 -9.46 13.32
CA ALA A 81 -13.30 -8.52 13.58
C ALA A 81 -13.65 -8.47 15.06
N GLY A 82 -14.32 -7.39 15.49
CA GLY A 82 -14.75 -7.21 16.88
C GLY A 82 -13.58 -6.97 17.83
N ALA A 83 -13.66 -7.55 19.05
CA ALA A 83 -12.69 -7.30 20.12
C ALA A 83 -11.22 -7.60 19.75
N PRO A 84 -10.88 -8.71 19.07
CA PRO A 84 -9.50 -8.95 18.64
C PRO A 84 -8.93 -7.88 17.71
N LEU A 85 -9.77 -7.33 16.82
CA LEU A 85 -9.36 -6.23 15.94
C LEU A 85 -9.23 -4.91 16.72
N ALA A 86 -10.14 -4.64 17.65
CA ALA A 86 -10.05 -3.49 18.53
C ALA A 86 -8.79 -3.52 19.41
N ALA A 87 -8.43 -4.68 19.95
CA ALA A 87 -7.21 -4.87 20.72
C ALA A 87 -5.96 -4.61 19.88
N LEU A 88 -5.88 -5.18 18.68
CA LEU A 88 -4.73 -4.95 17.78
C LEU A 88 -4.59 -3.48 17.37
N PHE A 89 -5.71 -2.81 17.07
CA PHE A 89 -5.73 -1.38 16.79
C PHE A 89 -5.36 -0.54 18.03
N GLY A 90 -5.83 -0.96 19.21
CA GLY A 90 -5.49 -0.33 20.48
C GLY A 90 -4.00 -0.39 20.79
N VAL A 91 -3.33 -1.54 20.55
CA VAL A 91 -1.87 -1.65 20.69
C VAL A 91 -1.16 -0.67 19.77
N TRP A 92 -1.57 -0.57 18.51
CA TRP A 92 -1.01 0.43 17.58
C TRP A 92 -1.21 1.86 18.12
N LEU A 93 -2.42 2.22 18.55
CA LEU A 93 -2.71 3.57 19.04
C LEU A 93 -1.90 3.91 20.29
N VAL A 94 -1.81 2.97 21.25
CA VAL A 94 -1.04 3.12 22.47
C VAL A 94 0.45 3.24 22.16
N ALA A 95 0.97 2.52 21.15
CA ALA A 95 2.35 2.70 20.70
C ALA A 95 2.63 4.13 20.21
N ARG A 96 1.74 4.73 19.41
CA ARG A 96 1.90 6.12 18.93
C ARG A 96 1.92 7.13 20.07
N LEU A 97 1.02 6.97 21.04
CA LEU A 97 1.01 7.78 22.25
C LEU A 97 2.27 7.56 23.10
N ALA A 98 2.74 6.31 23.20
CA ALA A 98 3.96 5.99 23.93
C ALA A 98 5.20 6.64 23.31
N VAL A 99 5.30 6.68 21.98
CA VAL A 99 6.39 7.41 21.29
C VAL A 99 6.27 8.91 21.52
N LEU A 100 5.08 9.49 21.39
CA LEU A 100 4.85 10.93 21.63
C LEU A 100 5.20 11.35 23.06
N PHE A 101 4.86 10.53 24.07
CA PHE A 101 5.11 10.80 25.48
C PHE A 101 6.33 10.05 26.06
N SER A 102 7.22 9.58 25.19
CA SER A 102 8.41 8.79 25.59
C SER A 102 9.37 9.54 26.51
N ALA A 103 9.31 10.86 26.55
CA ALA A 103 9.98 11.70 27.55
C ALA A 103 9.59 11.37 29.00
N ILE A 104 8.31 11.02 29.20
CA ILE A 104 7.69 10.83 30.50
C ILE A 104 7.78 9.35 30.90
N ILE A 105 7.43 8.46 29.98
CA ILE A 105 7.35 7.01 30.26
C ILE A 105 8.67 6.26 29.98
N GLY A 106 9.62 6.92 29.33
CA GLY A 106 10.86 6.32 28.83
C GLY A 106 10.71 5.68 27.44
N ILE A 107 11.85 5.56 26.75
CA ILE A 107 11.93 5.00 25.39
C ILE A 107 11.69 3.47 25.35
N VAL A 108 12.03 2.73 26.40
CA VAL A 108 11.90 1.26 26.42
C VAL A 108 10.43 0.81 26.33
N PRO A 109 9.48 1.34 27.13
CA PRO A 109 8.07 1.01 26.96
C PRO A 109 7.52 1.37 25.56
N ALA A 110 7.93 2.51 25.01
CA ALA A 110 7.54 2.92 23.65
C ALA A 110 8.02 1.91 22.60
N ALA A 111 9.30 1.53 22.66
CA ALA A 111 9.90 0.53 21.78
C ALA A 111 9.20 -0.83 21.88
N LEU A 112 8.91 -1.31 23.10
CA LEU A 112 8.24 -2.60 23.31
C LEU A 112 6.83 -2.62 22.71
N LEU A 113 6.06 -1.55 22.88
CA LEU A 113 4.71 -1.43 22.32
C LEU A 113 4.74 -1.35 20.79
N ASP A 114 5.64 -0.55 20.25
CA ASP A 114 5.68 -0.29 18.82
C ASP A 114 6.29 -1.44 18.01
N ILE A 115 7.40 -2.02 18.48
CA ILE A 115 7.95 -3.26 17.88
C ILE A 115 6.97 -4.42 18.11
N GLY A 116 6.39 -4.51 19.30
CA GLY A 116 5.40 -5.51 19.67
C GLY A 116 4.18 -5.52 18.75
N PHE A 117 3.71 -4.34 18.31
CA PHE A 117 2.64 -4.23 17.32
C PHE A 117 2.96 -4.99 16.02
N TYR A 118 4.16 -4.82 15.46
CA TYR A 118 4.55 -5.52 14.23
C TYR A 118 4.73 -7.02 14.43
N LEU A 119 5.29 -7.43 15.58
CA LEU A 119 5.42 -8.85 15.92
C LEU A 119 4.04 -9.53 16.04
N LEU A 120 3.08 -8.87 16.69
CA LEU A 120 1.70 -9.34 16.79
C LEU A 120 1.03 -9.42 15.41
N LEU A 121 1.14 -8.37 14.60
CA LEU A 121 0.57 -8.32 13.26
C LEU A 121 1.16 -9.42 12.35
N ALA A 122 2.48 -9.55 12.32
CA ALA A 122 3.17 -10.58 11.54
C ALA A 122 2.83 -11.99 12.04
N GLY A 123 2.76 -12.20 13.35
CA GLY A 123 2.39 -13.47 13.96
C GLY A 123 0.96 -13.90 13.60
N LEU A 124 0.00 -12.97 13.68
CA LEU A 124 -1.38 -13.21 13.27
C LEU A 124 -1.45 -13.57 11.78
N ALA A 125 -0.84 -12.78 10.91
CA ALA A 125 -0.84 -13.05 9.48
C ALA A 125 -0.13 -14.37 9.13
N ALA A 126 1.01 -14.67 9.77
CA ALA A 126 1.75 -15.91 9.58
C ALA A 126 0.91 -17.12 9.95
N ARG A 127 0.17 -17.07 11.07
CA ARG A 127 -0.73 -18.14 11.50
C ARG A 127 -1.78 -18.45 10.42
N GLU A 128 -2.44 -17.43 9.90
CA GLU A 128 -3.51 -17.61 8.91
C GLU A 128 -2.96 -18.15 7.57
N VAL A 129 -1.83 -17.61 7.09
CA VAL A 129 -1.20 -18.01 5.81
C VAL A 129 -0.62 -19.42 5.89
N ARG A 130 0.06 -19.77 6.99
CA ARG A 130 0.64 -21.11 7.20
C ARG A 130 -0.44 -22.18 7.36
N ALA A 131 -1.55 -21.87 8.04
CA ALA A 131 -2.67 -22.79 8.20
C ALA A 131 -3.30 -23.23 6.86
N ARG A 132 -3.07 -22.49 5.78
CA ARG A 132 -3.55 -22.81 4.43
C ARG A 132 -2.44 -23.17 3.44
N LYS A 133 -1.19 -23.32 3.91
CA LYS A 133 0.01 -23.50 3.06
C LYS A 133 0.05 -22.50 1.89
N ASN A 134 -0.38 -21.27 2.15
CA ASN A 134 -0.57 -20.28 1.10
C ASN A 134 0.79 -19.71 0.67
N ARG A 135 0.99 -19.51 -0.63
CA ARG A 135 2.26 -19.03 -1.22
C ARG A 135 2.61 -17.57 -0.90
N ASN A 136 1.71 -16.80 -0.31
CA ASN A 136 1.89 -15.39 0.03
C ASN A 136 2.64 -15.17 1.37
N VAL A 137 3.33 -16.19 1.88
CA VAL A 137 4.27 -16.07 3.02
C VAL A 137 5.29 -14.93 2.85
N PRO A 138 5.87 -14.68 1.65
CA PRO A 138 6.80 -13.57 1.48
C PRO A 138 6.23 -12.20 1.87
N THR A 139 4.94 -11.96 1.67
CA THR A 139 4.30 -10.70 2.06
C THR A 139 4.26 -10.52 3.58
N VAL A 140 4.07 -11.62 4.33
CA VAL A 140 4.17 -11.60 5.80
C VAL A 140 5.64 -11.37 6.22
N GLY A 141 6.59 -11.96 5.49
CA GLY A 141 8.02 -11.71 5.68
C GLY A 141 8.39 -10.24 5.52
N LEU A 142 7.83 -9.55 4.52
CA LEU A 142 8.05 -8.10 4.33
C LEU A 142 7.55 -7.26 5.51
N VAL A 143 6.40 -7.61 6.09
CA VAL A 143 5.87 -6.92 7.28
C VAL A 143 6.74 -7.17 8.50
N LEU A 144 7.26 -8.38 8.67
CA LEU A 144 8.22 -8.67 9.72
C LEU A 144 9.53 -7.90 9.52
N LEU A 145 10.05 -7.85 8.30
CA LEU A 145 11.24 -7.04 7.96
C LEU A 145 11.00 -5.55 8.24
N PHE A 146 9.79 -5.04 8.01
CA PHE A 146 9.42 -3.68 8.34
C PHE A 146 9.41 -3.44 9.86
N GLY A 147 8.93 -4.41 10.65
CA GLY A 147 9.04 -4.38 12.11
C GLY A 147 10.49 -4.50 12.61
N ILE A 148 11.35 -5.25 11.92
CA ILE A 148 12.80 -5.30 12.20
C ILE A 148 13.44 -3.95 11.90
N ALA A 149 13.10 -3.31 10.78
CA ALA A 149 13.56 -1.96 10.48
C ALA A 149 13.14 -0.96 11.57
N ASN A 150 11.92 -1.09 12.11
CA ASN A 150 11.47 -0.31 13.26
C ASN A 150 12.35 -0.54 14.50
N ALA A 151 12.64 -1.81 14.82
CA ALA A 151 13.51 -2.16 15.94
C ALA A 151 14.94 -1.61 15.77
N VAL A 152 15.48 -1.64 14.54
CA VAL A 152 16.77 -1.04 14.20
C VAL A 152 16.75 0.49 14.37
N ASP A 153 15.63 1.14 14.07
CA ASP A 153 15.46 2.60 14.26
C ASP A 153 15.49 2.98 15.75
N TYR A 154 14.81 2.21 16.61
CA TYR A 154 14.95 2.37 18.06
C TYR A 154 16.38 2.10 18.53
N ALA A 155 17.01 1.01 18.07
CA ALA A 155 18.38 0.69 18.45
C ALA A 155 19.38 1.79 18.02
N ALA A 156 19.16 2.41 16.86
CA ALA A 156 19.92 3.57 16.42
C ALA A 156 19.68 4.79 17.34
N ALA A 157 18.43 5.05 17.76
CA ALA A 157 18.11 6.08 18.74
C ALA A 157 18.72 5.82 20.13
N PHE A 158 18.93 4.55 20.50
CA PHE A 158 19.70 4.16 21.70
C PHE A 158 21.23 4.28 21.53
N GLY A 159 21.72 4.65 20.35
CA GLY A 159 23.16 4.74 20.05
C GLY A 159 23.84 3.37 19.89
N TRP A 160 23.09 2.29 19.64
CA TRP A 160 23.67 0.95 19.44
C TRP A 160 24.35 0.79 18.08
N PHE A 161 24.06 1.68 17.14
CA PHE A 161 24.68 1.74 15.83
C PHE A 161 25.39 3.08 15.64
N ALA A 162 26.54 3.07 14.97
CA ALA A 162 27.24 4.30 14.58
C ALA A 162 26.47 5.11 13.52
N ASP A 163 25.61 4.43 12.76
CA ASP A 163 24.78 5.03 11.73
C ASP A 163 23.35 5.22 12.26
N ASP A 164 23.05 6.46 12.68
CA ASP A 164 21.74 6.87 13.19
C ASP A 164 20.60 6.75 12.16
N GLY A 165 20.96 6.61 10.88
CA GLY A 165 20.03 6.56 9.77
C GLY A 165 19.68 5.18 9.26
N LEU A 166 20.25 4.12 9.84
CA LEU A 166 20.10 2.76 9.33
C LEU A 166 18.63 2.28 9.34
N GLY A 167 17.93 2.49 10.46
CA GLY A 167 16.56 2.00 10.67
C GLY A 167 15.54 2.60 9.70
N TRP A 168 15.42 3.92 9.67
CA TRP A 168 14.51 4.59 8.74
C TRP A 168 14.86 4.35 7.27
N ARG A 169 16.15 4.20 6.89
CA ARG A 169 16.53 3.84 5.52
C ARG A 169 16.08 2.44 5.15
N LEU A 170 16.24 1.46 6.05
CA LEU A 170 15.72 0.11 5.88
C LEU A 170 14.20 0.14 5.69
N GLY A 171 13.48 0.85 6.55
CA GLY A 171 12.02 0.96 6.48
C GLY A 171 11.55 1.61 5.17
N LEU A 172 12.18 2.73 4.77
CA LEU A 172 11.86 3.42 3.52
C LEU A 172 12.14 2.52 2.31
N GLY A 173 13.30 1.87 2.27
CA GLY A 173 13.66 0.93 1.20
C GLY A 173 12.65 -0.21 1.07
N LEU A 174 12.21 -0.79 2.19
CA LEU A 174 11.18 -1.83 2.20
C LEU A 174 9.85 -1.32 1.65
N VAL A 175 9.40 -0.12 2.02
CA VAL A 175 8.14 0.43 1.50
C VAL A 175 8.23 0.74 0.00
N VAL A 176 9.33 1.33 -0.47
CA VAL A 176 9.55 1.56 -1.91
C VAL A 176 9.55 0.23 -2.69
N LEU A 177 10.16 -0.80 -2.12
CA LEU A 177 10.14 -2.15 -2.69
C LEU A 177 8.74 -2.76 -2.68
N MET A 178 7.96 -2.58 -1.61
CA MET A 178 6.56 -3.00 -1.54
C MET A 178 5.70 -2.32 -2.61
N ILE A 179 5.84 -1.01 -2.80
CA ILE A 179 5.16 -0.26 -3.86
C ILE A 179 5.56 -0.82 -5.23
N SER A 180 6.86 -1.07 -5.45
CA SER A 180 7.39 -1.62 -6.69
C SER A 180 6.85 -3.04 -6.99
N LEU A 181 6.79 -3.92 -5.98
CA LEU A 181 6.33 -5.30 -6.08
C LEU A 181 4.81 -5.39 -6.28
N ILE A 182 4.06 -4.76 -5.38
CA ILE A 182 2.60 -4.83 -5.32
C ILE A 182 1.99 -3.98 -6.43
N GLY A 183 2.46 -2.73 -6.58
CA GLY A 183 2.00 -1.80 -7.61
C GLY A 183 2.22 -2.38 -9.01
N GLY A 184 3.37 -3.00 -9.27
CA GLY A 184 3.64 -3.56 -10.57
C GLY A 184 2.80 -4.78 -10.98
N ARG A 185 1.96 -5.31 -10.08
CA ARG A 185 0.90 -6.28 -10.41
C ARG A 185 -0.46 -5.61 -10.50
N ILE A 186 -0.77 -4.78 -9.51
CA ILE A 186 -2.09 -4.18 -9.34
C ILE A 186 -2.37 -3.11 -10.41
N ILE A 187 -1.40 -2.26 -10.71
CA ILE A 187 -1.52 -1.14 -11.64
C ILE A 187 -1.83 -1.65 -13.05
N PRO A 188 -0.98 -2.47 -13.70
CA PRO A 188 -1.28 -2.98 -15.04
C PRO A 188 -2.57 -3.78 -15.09
N SER A 189 -2.90 -4.56 -14.05
CA SER A 189 -4.14 -5.33 -14.00
C SER A 189 -5.37 -4.43 -13.94
N PHE A 190 -5.36 -3.36 -13.14
CA PHE A 190 -6.47 -2.42 -13.08
C PHE A 190 -6.62 -1.60 -14.36
N THR A 191 -5.51 -1.18 -14.99
CA THR A 191 -5.54 -0.54 -16.31
C THR A 191 -6.11 -1.49 -17.36
N HIS A 192 -5.65 -2.74 -17.39
CA HIS A 192 -6.15 -3.77 -18.30
C HIS A 192 -7.66 -3.96 -18.15
N ASN A 193 -8.13 -4.17 -16.92
CA ASN A 193 -9.54 -4.41 -16.64
C ASN A 193 -10.42 -3.22 -17.00
N TRP A 194 -9.95 -2.00 -16.76
CA TRP A 194 -10.68 -0.80 -17.15
C TRP A 194 -10.78 -0.65 -18.67
N LEU A 195 -9.68 -0.89 -19.39
CA LEU A 195 -9.64 -0.84 -20.85
C LEU A 195 -10.51 -1.93 -21.49
N ALA A 196 -10.43 -3.16 -20.97
CA ALA A 196 -11.23 -4.29 -21.44
C ALA A 196 -12.74 -4.02 -21.26
N LYS A 197 -13.15 -3.45 -20.12
CA LYS A 197 -14.55 -3.02 -19.88
C LYS A 197 -15.04 -1.95 -20.87
N ARG A 198 -14.12 -1.20 -21.49
CA ARG A 198 -14.40 -0.18 -22.53
C ARG A 198 -14.34 -0.77 -23.95
N GLY A 199 -14.21 -2.08 -24.11
CA GLY A 199 -14.13 -2.75 -25.41
C GLY A 199 -12.77 -2.66 -26.10
N VAL A 200 -11.73 -2.17 -25.41
CA VAL A 200 -10.37 -2.15 -25.95
C VAL A 200 -9.78 -3.56 -25.88
N SER A 201 -9.44 -4.13 -27.04
CA SER A 201 -8.85 -5.48 -27.14
C SER A 201 -7.35 -5.46 -27.49
N GLN A 202 -6.87 -4.37 -28.09
CA GLN A 202 -5.49 -4.28 -28.59
C GLN A 202 -4.61 -3.40 -27.70
N GLY A 203 -3.37 -3.87 -27.52
CA GLY A 203 -2.38 -3.12 -26.78
C GLY A 203 -2.75 -2.92 -25.30
N LEU A 204 -3.28 -3.96 -24.68
CA LEU A 204 -3.53 -4.00 -23.25
C LEU A 204 -2.20 -4.19 -22.50
N PRO A 205 -2.07 -3.67 -21.27
CA PRO A 205 -0.93 -3.97 -20.41
C PRO A 205 -0.81 -5.49 -20.21
N GLY A 206 0.40 -6.00 -20.40
CA GLY A 206 0.75 -7.39 -20.13
C GLY A 206 0.96 -7.65 -18.64
N GLN A 207 0.96 -8.93 -18.27
CA GLN A 207 1.33 -9.37 -16.92
C GLN A 207 2.86 -9.24 -16.69
N PRO A 208 3.31 -9.14 -15.43
CA PRO A 208 4.74 -9.00 -15.12
C PRO A 208 5.58 -10.12 -15.73
N GLY A 209 6.67 -9.74 -16.40
CA GLY A 209 7.60 -10.67 -17.05
C GLY A 209 9.03 -10.60 -16.50
N ARG A 210 9.99 -11.15 -17.27
CA ARG A 210 11.42 -11.17 -16.90
C ARG A 210 12.00 -9.76 -16.71
N PHE A 211 11.55 -8.80 -17.53
CA PHE A 211 11.93 -7.39 -17.39
C PHE A 211 11.47 -6.79 -16.05
N ASP A 212 10.23 -7.07 -15.63
CA ASP A 212 9.70 -6.60 -14.36
C ASP A 212 10.50 -7.19 -13.19
N LEU A 213 10.84 -8.48 -13.26
CA LEU A 213 11.68 -9.14 -12.26
C LEU A 213 13.07 -8.50 -12.18
N ALA A 214 13.72 -8.25 -13.32
CA ALA A 214 15.02 -7.57 -13.37
C ALA A 214 14.95 -6.14 -12.80
N THR A 215 13.89 -5.40 -13.15
CA THR A 215 13.66 -4.03 -12.63
C THR A 215 13.51 -4.03 -11.11
N ILE A 216 12.73 -4.97 -10.56
CA ILE A 216 12.56 -5.15 -9.12
C ILE A 216 13.89 -5.55 -8.45
N ALA A 217 14.63 -6.48 -9.03
CA ALA A 217 15.90 -6.95 -8.49
C ALA A 217 16.94 -5.81 -8.42
N ILE A 218 17.06 -5.01 -9.49
CA ILE A 218 17.95 -3.85 -9.53
C ILE A 218 17.49 -2.77 -8.55
N THR A 219 16.18 -2.55 -8.40
CA THR A 219 15.64 -1.63 -7.39
C THR A 219 15.98 -2.11 -5.98
N ALA A 220 15.79 -3.40 -5.68
CA ALA A 220 16.13 -3.98 -4.39
C ALA A 220 17.63 -3.87 -4.10
N LEU A 221 18.49 -4.17 -5.08
CA LEU A 221 19.94 -4.02 -4.96
C LEU A 221 20.35 -2.56 -4.70
N GLY A 222 19.77 -1.61 -5.44
CA GLY A 222 20.02 -0.19 -5.23
C GLY A 222 19.61 0.28 -3.84
N LEU A 223 18.45 -0.14 -3.35
CA LEU A 223 17.98 0.21 -2.00
C LEU A 223 18.80 -0.46 -0.90
N LEU A 224 19.16 -1.74 -1.05
CA LEU A 224 20.00 -2.46 -0.08
C LEU A 224 21.41 -1.86 0.00
N THR A 225 22.02 -1.53 -1.15
CA THR A 225 23.33 -0.87 -1.17
C THR A 225 23.24 0.55 -0.62
N TRP A 226 22.15 1.27 -0.86
CA TRP A 226 21.90 2.59 -0.27
C TRP A 226 21.72 2.55 1.25
N VAL A 227 21.07 1.53 1.78
CA VAL A 227 20.97 1.31 3.22
C VAL A 227 22.36 1.11 3.81
N ALA A 228 23.19 0.26 3.20
CA ALA A 228 24.49 -0.13 3.75
C ALA A 228 25.58 0.96 3.59
N THR A 229 25.59 1.66 2.46
CA THR A 229 26.68 2.59 2.10
C THR A 229 26.15 3.84 1.37
N PRO A 230 25.29 4.64 2.03
CA PRO A 230 24.45 5.67 1.39
C PRO A 230 25.20 6.74 0.57
N GLU A 231 26.48 7.00 0.89
CA GLU A 231 27.28 8.05 0.26
C GLU A 231 28.15 7.57 -0.91
N ARG A 232 28.16 6.27 -1.22
CA ARG A 232 29.08 5.73 -2.25
C ARG A 232 28.53 5.97 -3.65
N ARG A 233 29.37 6.48 -4.56
CA ARG A 233 28.99 6.77 -5.96
C ARG A 233 28.39 5.58 -6.72
N TYR A 234 28.85 4.35 -6.45
CA TYR A 234 28.27 3.16 -7.09
C TYR A 234 26.79 2.95 -6.72
N VAL A 235 26.38 3.34 -5.50
CA VAL A 235 24.98 3.31 -5.07
C VAL A 235 24.16 4.25 -5.95
N GLY A 236 24.66 5.47 -6.18
CA GLY A 236 24.03 6.42 -7.10
C GLY A 236 23.83 5.85 -8.50
N ALA A 237 24.84 5.15 -9.05
CA ALA A 237 24.72 4.51 -10.36
C ALA A 237 23.65 3.40 -10.40
N VAL A 238 23.59 2.54 -9.38
CA VAL A 238 22.58 1.47 -9.30
C VAL A 238 21.17 2.05 -9.10
N LEU A 239 21.01 3.08 -8.27
CA LEU A 239 19.74 3.78 -8.08
C LEU A 239 19.27 4.51 -9.34
N LEU A 240 20.19 5.10 -10.11
CA LEU A 240 19.87 5.71 -11.40
C LEU A 240 19.34 4.65 -12.38
N ALA A 241 20.03 3.52 -12.49
CA ALA A 241 19.58 2.40 -13.31
C ALA A 241 18.20 1.88 -12.85
N ALA A 242 17.98 1.74 -11.54
CA ALA A 242 16.68 1.39 -10.99
C ALA A 242 15.60 2.40 -11.38
N GLY A 243 15.85 3.70 -11.21
CA GLY A 243 14.92 4.77 -11.58
C GLY A 243 14.55 4.73 -13.07
N LEU A 244 15.53 4.59 -13.96
CA LEU A 244 15.28 4.50 -15.40
C LEU A 244 14.46 3.26 -15.78
N LEU A 245 14.78 2.10 -15.22
CA LEU A 245 14.02 0.86 -15.45
C LEU A 245 12.58 0.97 -14.93
N GLN A 246 12.38 1.60 -13.77
CA GLN A 246 11.07 1.84 -13.20
C GLN A 246 10.22 2.79 -14.07
N THR A 247 10.84 3.80 -14.70
CA THR A 247 10.18 4.66 -15.69
C THR A 247 9.72 3.86 -16.92
N ILE A 248 10.59 3.03 -17.49
CA ILE A 248 10.25 2.17 -18.63
C ILE A 248 9.13 1.20 -18.25
N ARG A 249 9.21 0.62 -17.05
CA ARG A 249 8.19 -0.28 -16.51
C ARG A 249 6.83 0.41 -16.40
N LEU A 250 6.77 1.62 -15.86
CA LEU A 250 5.55 2.42 -15.76
C LEU A 250 4.96 2.75 -17.14
N ALA A 251 5.79 3.12 -18.11
CA ALA A 251 5.35 3.44 -19.48
C ALA A 251 4.66 2.24 -20.15
N ARG A 252 5.15 1.01 -19.89
CA ARG A 252 4.56 -0.23 -20.41
C ARG A 252 3.15 -0.51 -19.89
N TRP A 253 2.74 0.10 -18.78
CA TRP A 253 1.39 -0.06 -18.23
C TRP A 253 0.35 0.86 -18.89
N ARG A 254 0.77 1.74 -19.81
CA ARG A 254 -0.13 2.54 -20.67
C ARG A 254 -1.16 3.36 -19.88
N GLY A 255 -0.77 3.89 -18.72
CA GLY A 255 -1.67 4.57 -17.78
C GLY A 255 -2.47 5.72 -18.35
N LEU A 256 -1.89 6.46 -19.31
CA LEU A 256 -2.58 7.56 -19.99
C LEU A 256 -3.85 7.12 -20.71
N ARG A 257 -3.93 5.87 -21.19
CA ARG A 257 -5.15 5.32 -21.80
C ARG A 257 -6.29 5.17 -20.80
N ALA A 258 -5.99 5.10 -19.50
CA ALA A 258 -6.95 5.01 -18.41
C ALA A 258 -7.18 6.34 -17.68
N ALA A 259 -6.77 7.47 -18.26
CA ALA A 259 -6.87 8.79 -17.63
C ALA A 259 -8.32 9.22 -17.28
N ALA A 260 -9.31 8.66 -17.98
CA ALA A 260 -10.73 8.93 -17.71
C ALA A 260 -11.26 8.26 -16.42
N ASP A 261 -10.50 7.40 -15.76
CA ASP A 261 -10.83 6.87 -14.43
C ASP A 261 -9.81 7.33 -13.38
N PRO A 262 -10.16 8.32 -12.54
CA PRO A 262 -9.26 8.86 -11.52
C PRO A 262 -8.72 7.79 -10.56
N LEU A 263 -9.50 6.75 -10.25
CA LEU A 263 -9.08 5.66 -9.35
C LEU A 263 -7.97 4.78 -9.95
N VAL A 264 -7.85 4.74 -11.28
CA VAL A 264 -6.77 4.03 -11.99
C VAL A 264 -5.63 4.98 -12.34
N LEU A 265 -5.94 6.21 -12.74
CA LEU A 265 -4.92 7.21 -13.08
C LEU A 265 -4.01 7.51 -11.89
N ILE A 266 -4.57 7.70 -10.70
CA ILE A 266 -3.80 8.03 -9.49
C ILE A 266 -2.75 6.97 -9.15
N LEU A 267 -3.03 5.71 -9.50
CA LEU A 267 -2.09 4.61 -9.28
C LEU A 267 -0.81 4.80 -10.10
N HIS A 268 -0.94 5.31 -11.33
CA HIS A 268 0.21 5.62 -12.17
C HIS A 268 0.94 6.88 -11.68
N ILE A 269 0.19 7.91 -11.26
CA ILE A 269 0.77 9.14 -10.70
C ILE A 269 1.59 8.83 -9.45
N GLY A 270 1.02 8.08 -8.50
CA GLY A 270 1.75 7.71 -7.29
C GLY A 270 2.91 6.77 -7.56
N TYR A 271 2.81 5.88 -8.56
CA TYR A 271 3.97 5.09 -8.97
C TYR A 271 5.05 5.93 -9.66
N ALA A 272 4.70 6.97 -10.42
CA ALA A 272 5.65 7.84 -11.11
C ALA A 272 6.61 8.56 -10.16
N TRP A 273 6.19 8.78 -8.92
CA TRP A 273 7.07 9.29 -7.88
C TRP A 273 8.21 8.35 -7.48
N VAL A 274 8.06 7.02 -7.66
CA VAL A 274 9.13 6.06 -7.38
C VAL A 274 10.36 6.32 -8.26
N PRO A 275 10.28 6.27 -9.60
CA PRO A 275 11.44 6.59 -10.43
C PRO A 275 11.94 8.03 -10.22
N VAL A 276 11.05 9.01 -10.02
CA VAL A 276 11.46 10.40 -9.71
C VAL A 276 12.32 10.44 -8.45
N GLY A 277 11.86 9.83 -7.35
CA GLY A 277 12.60 9.80 -6.10
C GLY A 277 13.92 9.02 -6.17
N LEU A 278 13.95 7.90 -6.90
CA LEU A 278 15.19 7.13 -7.12
C LEU A 278 16.22 7.92 -7.93
N VAL A 279 15.79 8.62 -9.00
CA VAL A 279 16.67 9.45 -9.82
C VAL A 279 17.16 10.66 -9.04
N LEU A 280 16.31 11.34 -8.27
CA LEU A 280 16.73 12.45 -7.40
C LEU A 280 17.74 11.98 -6.35
N LEU A 281 17.53 10.81 -5.75
CA LEU A 281 18.45 10.24 -4.77
C LEU A 281 19.79 9.89 -5.41
N ALA A 282 19.77 9.28 -6.59
CA ALA A 282 20.96 9.00 -7.37
C ALA A 282 21.74 10.28 -7.73
N ALA A 283 21.05 11.30 -8.22
CA ALA A 283 21.65 12.59 -8.57
C ALA A 283 22.32 13.24 -7.36
N SER A 284 21.66 13.22 -6.20
CA SER A 284 22.22 13.70 -4.94
C SER A 284 23.52 12.98 -4.56
N ILE A 285 23.53 11.64 -4.62
CA ILE A 285 24.72 10.81 -4.29
C ILE A 285 25.85 11.00 -5.31
N LEU A 286 25.51 11.26 -6.58
CA LEU A 286 26.48 11.48 -7.65
C LEU A 286 27.05 12.92 -7.68
N GLY A 287 26.63 13.78 -6.75
CA GLY A 287 27.17 15.13 -6.57
C GLY A 287 26.46 16.22 -7.35
N ALA A 288 25.27 15.95 -7.92
CA ALA A 288 24.43 17.02 -8.44
C ALA A 288 23.93 17.90 -7.28
N PRO A 289 23.62 19.19 -7.51
CA PRO A 289 23.11 20.12 -6.49
C PRO A 289 21.64 19.85 -6.14
N ILE A 290 21.32 18.61 -5.81
CA ILE A 290 19.99 18.13 -5.43
C ILE A 290 20.04 17.75 -3.95
N PRO A 291 19.33 18.49 -3.07
CA PRO A 291 19.27 18.15 -1.66
C PRO A 291 18.64 16.78 -1.45
N ARG A 292 19.28 15.93 -0.65
CA ARG A 292 18.79 14.57 -0.33
C ARG A 292 17.35 14.59 0.19
N SER A 293 16.97 15.62 0.94
CA SER A 293 15.61 15.85 1.42
C SER A 293 14.57 15.83 0.29
N ALA A 294 14.87 16.42 -0.88
CA ALA A 294 13.96 16.42 -2.03
C ALA A 294 13.68 14.99 -2.51
N ALA A 295 14.73 14.16 -2.61
CA ALA A 295 14.59 12.77 -3.01
C ALA A 295 13.80 11.94 -2.00
N ILE A 296 14.06 12.13 -0.70
CA ILE A 296 13.32 11.44 0.36
C ILE A 296 11.83 11.82 0.30
N HIS A 297 11.49 13.09 0.14
CA HIS A 297 10.09 13.53 0.08
C HIS A 297 9.39 13.15 -1.22
N ALA A 298 10.12 13.03 -2.33
CA ALA A 298 9.57 12.43 -3.55
C ALA A 298 9.16 10.96 -3.32
N LEU A 299 9.98 10.18 -2.61
CA LEU A 299 9.65 8.79 -2.25
C LEU A 299 8.54 8.71 -1.19
N THR A 300 8.56 9.57 -0.17
CA THR A 300 7.60 9.51 0.95
C THR A 300 6.31 10.28 0.66
N ALA A 301 6.36 11.60 0.65
CA ALA A 301 5.21 12.47 0.42
C ALA A 301 4.60 12.27 -0.97
N GLY A 302 5.44 11.99 -1.98
CA GLY A 302 5.01 11.65 -3.34
C GLY A 302 4.54 10.20 -3.46
N ALA A 303 5.48 9.25 -3.52
CA ALA A 303 5.15 7.86 -3.88
C ALA A 303 4.32 7.14 -2.81
N MET A 304 4.77 7.16 -1.55
CA MET A 304 4.08 6.45 -0.47
C MET A 304 2.70 7.03 -0.20
N ALA A 305 2.59 8.34 0.03
CA ALA A 305 1.32 8.96 0.39
C ALA A 305 0.28 8.83 -0.73
N THR A 306 0.68 9.06 -1.98
CA THR A 306 -0.23 8.93 -3.14
C THR A 306 -0.68 7.48 -3.31
N MET A 307 0.21 6.49 -3.13
CA MET A 307 -0.18 5.07 -3.20
C MET A 307 -1.04 4.61 -2.04
N ILE A 308 -0.76 5.12 -0.85
CA ILE A 308 -1.59 4.90 0.33
C ILE A 308 -3.00 5.38 0.05
N LEU A 309 -3.20 6.64 -0.39
CA LEU A 309 -4.53 7.16 -0.67
C LEU A 309 -5.21 6.42 -1.83
N ALA A 310 -4.48 6.08 -2.90
CA ALA A 310 -5.03 5.30 -4.02
C ALA A 310 -5.56 3.92 -3.58
N VAL A 311 -4.81 3.23 -2.71
CA VAL A 311 -5.24 1.93 -2.16
C VAL A 311 -6.39 2.12 -1.16
N MET A 312 -6.28 3.11 -0.27
CA MET A 312 -7.28 3.36 0.78
C MET A 312 -8.65 3.68 0.20
N THR A 313 -8.75 4.58 -0.77
CA THR A 313 -10.04 4.94 -1.37
C THR A 313 -10.65 3.75 -2.11
N ARG A 314 -9.88 3.07 -2.96
CA ARG A 314 -10.37 1.94 -3.76
C ARG A 314 -10.79 0.76 -2.88
N ALA A 315 -10.00 0.42 -1.87
CA ALA A 315 -10.32 -0.66 -0.94
C ALA A 315 -11.52 -0.31 -0.06
N SER A 316 -11.66 0.95 0.36
CA SER A 316 -12.83 1.39 1.12
C SER A 316 -14.12 1.26 0.31
N LEU A 317 -14.11 1.59 -0.99
CA LEU A 317 -15.27 1.38 -1.86
C LEU A 317 -15.55 -0.12 -2.09
N SER A 318 -14.53 -0.88 -2.52
CA SER A 318 -14.70 -2.30 -2.88
C SER A 318 -15.14 -3.17 -1.70
N HIS A 319 -14.51 -3.03 -0.54
CA HIS A 319 -14.79 -3.88 0.61
C HIS A 319 -16.04 -3.47 1.38
N THR A 320 -16.60 -2.29 1.09
CA THR A 320 -17.89 -1.86 1.63
C THR A 320 -19.05 -1.98 0.64
N GLY A 321 -18.82 -2.59 -0.53
CA GLY A 321 -19.86 -2.88 -1.52
C GLY A 321 -20.38 -1.65 -2.26
N ARG A 322 -19.59 -0.57 -2.28
CA ARG A 322 -19.91 0.67 -3.00
C ARG A 322 -19.36 0.61 -4.43
N GLU A 323 -19.93 1.42 -5.31
CA GLU A 323 -19.46 1.54 -6.68
C GLU A 323 -18.01 2.07 -6.72
N LEU A 324 -17.19 1.54 -7.62
CA LEU A 324 -15.81 2.00 -7.82
C LEU A 324 -15.80 3.26 -8.70
N LYS A 325 -16.24 4.38 -8.12
CA LYS A 325 -16.29 5.68 -8.78
C LYS A 325 -15.71 6.75 -7.86
N ALA A 326 -14.77 7.53 -8.38
CA ALA A 326 -14.22 8.67 -7.66
C ALA A 326 -15.26 9.79 -7.55
N SER A 327 -15.52 10.26 -6.33
CA SER A 327 -16.27 11.49 -6.08
C SER A 327 -15.41 12.73 -6.43
N PRO A 328 -15.99 13.94 -6.55
CA PRO A 328 -15.20 15.17 -6.65
C PRO A 328 -14.21 15.34 -5.49
N LEU A 329 -14.60 14.96 -4.26
CA LEU A 329 -13.70 14.97 -3.10
C LEU A 329 -12.55 13.96 -3.24
N THR A 330 -12.81 12.79 -3.84
CA THR A 330 -11.76 11.81 -4.17
C THR A 330 -10.77 12.35 -5.20
N VAL A 331 -11.24 13.14 -6.18
CA VAL A 331 -10.31 13.81 -7.11
C VAL A 331 -9.53 14.92 -6.41
N LEU A 332 -10.19 15.70 -5.55
CA LEU A 332 -9.56 16.75 -4.76
C LEU A 332 -8.44 16.19 -3.87
N LEU A 333 -8.70 15.12 -3.11
CA LEU A 333 -7.66 14.54 -2.24
C LEU A 333 -6.46 14.02 -3.03
N TYR A 334 -6.66 13.50 -4.25
CA TYR A 334 -5.56 13.09 -5.14
C TYR A 334 -4.75 14.27 -5.65
N ALA A 335 -5.42 15.36 -6.01
CA ALA A 335 -4.75 16.61 -6.40
C ALA A 335 -3.95 17.19 -5.22
N LEU A 336 -4.53 17.21 -4.02
CA LEU A 336 -3.89 17.72 -2.81
C LEU A 336 -2.66 16.92 -2.40
N VAL A 337 -2.71 15.58 -2.37
CA VAL A 337 -1.54 14.78 -1.95
C VAL A 337 -0.38 14.93 -2.92
N THR A 338 -0.66 14.92 -4.23
CA THR A 338 0.37 15.08 -5.27
C THR A 338 0.88 16.52 -5.31
N GLY A 339 -0.01 17.51 -5.17
CA GLY A 339 0.34 18.93 -5.12
C GLY A 339 1.19 19.27 -3.90
N GLY A 340 0.84 18.77 -2.72
CA GLY A 340 1.64 18.92 -1.50
C GLY A 340 3.03 18.30 -1.64
N ALA A 341 3.14 17.13 -2.27
CA ALA A 341 4.43 16.51 -2.56
C ALA A 341 5.27 17.35 -3.56
N LEU A 342 4.65 17.87 -4.63
CA LEU A 342 5.31 18.76 -5.58
C LEU A 342 5.84 20.02 -4.89
N LEU A 343 5.01 20.70 -4.12
CA LEU A 343 5.42 21.89 -3.35
C LEU A 343 6.59 21.58 -2.41
N ARG A 344 6.49 20.45 -1.68
CA ARG A 344 7.54 20.00 -0.75
C ARG A 344 8.87 19.76 -1.46
N VAL A 345 8.85 19.13 -2.62
CA VAL A 345 10.06 18.83 -3.42
C VAL A 345 10.60 20.12 -4.03
N SER A 346 9.75 20.95 -4.62
CA SER A 346 10.12 22.24 -5.22
C SER A 346 10.77 23.21 -4.23
N ALA A 347 10.25 23.30 -3.01
CA ALA A 347 10.85 24.10 -1.95
C ALA A 347 12.27 23.62 -1.61
N SER A 348 12.50 22.30 -1.56
CA SER A 348 13.85 21.76 -1.36
C SER A 348 14.78 21.94 -2.56
N LEU A 349 14.27 22.15 -3.77
CA LEU A 349 15.08 22.44 -4.95
C LEU A 349 15.39 23.93 -5.11
N GLY A 350 14.91 24.78 -4.20
CA GLY A 350 15.06 26.24 -4.29
C GLY A 350 14.21 26.88 -5.39
N LEU A 351 13.18 26.18 -5.88
CA LEU A 351 12.25 26.69 -6.90
C LEU A 351 11.16 27.60 -6.31
N LEU A 352 11.02 27.60 -4.99
CA LEU A 352 10.08 28.39 -4.20
C LEU A 352 10.81 28.89 -2.96
N ASP A 353 10.28 29.95 -2.32
CA ASP A 353 10.71 30.31 -0.97
C ASP A 353 10.58 29.09 -0.04
N TYR A 354 11.62 28.81 0.73
CA TYR A 354 11.69 27.58 1.52
C TYR A 354 10.64 27.57 2.64
N GLY A 355 10.51 28.68 3.40
CA GLY A 355 9.57 28.75 4.52
C GLY A 355 8.13 28.64 4.05
N PHE A 356 7.73 29.51 3.12
CA PHE A 356 6.39 29.50 2.53
C PHE A 356 6.08 28.19 1.81
N GLY A 357 7.05 27.65 1.05
CA GLY A 357 6.90 26.38 0.36
C GLY A 357 6.66 25.21 1.31
N MET A 358 7.34 25.18 2.47
CA MET A 358 7.15 24.16 3.50
C MET A 358 5.77 24.26 4.17
N GLU A 359 5.31 25.47 4.50
CA GLU A 359 3.99 25.70 5.10
C GLU A 359 2.86 25.29 4.16
N VAL A 360 2.87 25.79 2.93
CA VAL A 360 1.83 25.48 1.94
C VAL A 360 1.86 24.00 1.58
N ALA A 361 3.04 23.38 1.48
CA ALA A 361 3.16 21.95 1.28
C ALA A 361 2.53 21.15 2.43
N ALA A 362 2.81 21.52 3.69
CA ALA A 362 2.28 20.85 4.86
C ALA A 362 0.74 20.94 4.92
N VAL A 363 0.18 22.13 4.73
CA VAL A 363 -1.28 22.36 4.72
C VAL A 363 -1.95 21.61 3.57
N THR A 364 -1.38 21.70 2.36
CA THR A 364 -1.95 21.04 1.17
C THR A 364 -1.92 19.51 1.33
N TRP A 365 -0.79 18.95 1.79
CA TRP A 365 -0.64 17.52 1.98
C TRP A 365 -1.53 16.99 3.12
N ALA A 366 -1.59 17.68 4.27
CA ALA A 366 -2.49 17.33 5.37
C ALA A 366 -3.96 17.43 4.94
N GLY A 367 -4.29 18.43 4.13
CA GLY A 367 -5.61 18.63 3.53
C GLY A 367 -6.10 17.40 2.77
N ALA A 368 -5.22 16.67 2.07
CA ALA A 368 -5.59 15.43 1.39
C ALA A 368 -6.13 14.36 2.34
N PHE A 369 -5.48 14.18 3.50
CA PHE A 369 -5.92 13.21 4.52
C PHE A 369 -7.15 13.68 5.27
N LEU A 370 -7.31 15.00 5.50
CA LEU A 370 -8.56 15.56 6.03
C LEU A 370 -9.74 15.31 5.09
N VAL A 371 -9.57 15.55 3.78
CA VAL A 371 -10.61 15.25 2.79
C VAL A 371 -10.91 13.75 2.75
N PHE A 372 -9.90 12.88 2.86
CA PHE A 372 -10.12 11.43 3.02
C PHE A 372 -10.95 11.11 4.26
N LEU A 373 -10.65 11.70 5.41
CA LEU A 373 -11.40 11.47 6.65
C LEU A 373 -12.86 11.92 6.52
N VAL A 374 -13.12 13.02 5.82
CA VAL A 374 -14.48 13.53 5.57
C VAL A 374 -15.26 12.66 4.58
N ASP A 375 -14.67 12.32 3.44
CA ASP A 375 -15.35 11.57 2.36
C ASP A 375 -15.47 10.07 2.69
N TYR A 376 -14.41 9.47 3.24
CA TYR A 376 -14.33 8.03 3.51
C TYR A 376 -14.58 7.66 4.96
N GLY A 377 -14.48 8.58 5.93
CA GLY A 377 -14.83 8.30 7.33
C GLY A 377 -16.22 7.67 7.48
N PRO A 378 -17.30 8.31 6.98
CA PRO A 378 -18.64 7.74 7.03
C PRO A 378 -18.76 6.36 6.38
N ILE A 379 -17.97 6.09 5.33
CA ILE A 379 -17.90 4.79 4.65
C ILE A 379 -17.26 3.72 5.57
N LEU A 380 -16.18 4.09 6.28
CA LEU A 380 -15.45 3.21 7.19
C LEU A 380 -16.20 2.94 8.51
N PHE A 381 -17.06 3.85 8.96
CA PHE A 381 -17.93 3.65 10.11
C PHE A 381 -19.30 3.06 9.74
N GLY A 382 -19.73 3.19 8.48
CA GLY A 382 -21.04 2.74 8.01
C GLY A 382 -21.10 1.24 7.65
N PRO A 383 -22.31 0.68 7.55
CA PRO A 383 -22.50 -0.70 7.12
C PRO A 383 -22.02 -0.92 5.67
N ARG A 384 -21.75 -2.19 5.34
CA ARG A 384 -21.54 -2.62 3.95
C ARG A 384 -22.88 -2.56 3.21
N LEU A 385 -22.90 -1.97 2.02
CA LEU A 385 -24.10 -1.95 1.17
C LEU A 385 -24.33 -3.34 0.57
N GLY A 386 -25.59 -3.76 0.46
CA GLY A 386 -25.99 -5.08 -0.06
C GLY A 386 -25.98 -6.24 0.95
N GLY A 387 -25.92 -5.94 2.26
CA GLY A 387 -26.01 -6.93 3.35
C GLY A 387 -27.40 -7.09 3.98
N GLY A 388 -28.42 -6.41 3.46
CA GLY A 388 -29.83 -6.57 3.86
C GLY A 388 -30.55 -7.50 2.88
N SER A 389 -31.36 -8.41 3.40
CA SER A 389 -32.26 -9.28 2.62
C SER A 389 -33.04 -8.50 1.57
N LEU A 390 -32.98 -8.93 0.30
CA LEU A 390 -34.12 -9.15 -0.61
C LEU A 390 -33.65 -9.51 -2.03
N GLY A 391 -34.29 -10.54 -2.58
CA GLY A 391 -34.75 -10.64 -3.97
C GLY A 391 -33.86 -10.18 -5.12
N THR A 392 -33.48 -11.16 -5.96
CA THR A 392 -33.38 -10.97 -7.42
C THR A 392 -32.54 -9.80 -7.92
N ARG A 393 -31.21 -9.91 -7.86
CA ARG A 393 -30.28 -9.38 -8.87
C ARG A 393 -29.01 -10.24 -8.94
N ARG A 394 -29.19 -11.54 -9.20
CA ARG A 394 -28.11 -12.43 -9.68
C ARG A 394 -27.89 -12.15 -11.16
N ARG A 395 -26.95 -11.28 -11.52
CA ARG A 395 -26.24 -11.35 -12.82
C ARG A 395 -24.92 -10.58 -12.89
N ASP A 396 -24.68 -9.57 -12.03
CA ASP A 396 -23.45 -8.75 -12.14
C ASP A 396 -22.36 -9.00 -11.08
N GLN A 397 -22.62 -9.82 -10.05
CA GLN A 397 -21.65 -10.01 -8.95
C GLN A 397 -20.59 -11.09 -9.22
N THR A 398 -20.75 -11.93 -10.24
CA THR A 398 -19.81 -13.03 -10.52
C THR A 398 -18.43 -12.52 -10.95
N ILE A 399 -18.33 -11.31 -11.50
CA ILE A 399 -17.07 -10.74 -12.01
C ILE A 399 -16.20 -10.12 -10.90
N TYR A 400 -16.77 -9.74 -9.76
CA TYR A 400 -16.01 -9.02 -8.72
C TYR A 400 -15.23 -9.93 -7.75
N ILE A 401 -15.61 -11.19 -7.63
CA ILE A 401 -14.88 -12.19 -6.83
C ILE A 401 -13.65 -12.73 -7.60
N ASP A 402 -13.63 -12.60 -8.93
CA ASP A 402 -12.53 -13.12 -9.75
C ASP A 402 -11.21 -12.35 -9.62
N LEU A 403 -11.23 -11.13 -9.09
CA LEU A 403 -10.01 -10.31 -8.93
C LEU A 403 -9.02 -10.85 -7.87
N MET A 404 -9.46 -11.73 -6.98
CA MET A 404 -8.57 -12.50 -6.08
C MET A 404 -8.32 -13.93 -6.55
N ARG A 405 -9.09 -14.43 -7.52
CA ARG A 405 -8.80 -15.70 -8.20
C ARG A 405 -7.74 -15.60 -9.28
N LEU A 406 -7.42 -14.39 -9.79
CA LEU A 406 -6.23 -14.18 -10.63
C LEU A 406 -4.91 -14.44 -9.89
N ASP A 407 -4.97 -14.81 -8.61
CA ASP A 407 -3.91 -15.47 -7.87
C ASP A 407 -3.86 -17.00 -8.17
N ILE A 408 -4.26 -17.52 -9.36
CA ILE A 408 -4.35 -18.99 -9.56
C ILE A 408 -3.63 -19.59 -10.80
N ASP A 409 -3.56 -18.99 -12.00
CA ASP A 409 -3.13 -19.78 -13.20
C ASP A 409 -1.81 -19.37 -13.91
N GLY A 410 -0.88 -18.69 -13.24
CA GLY A 410 0.28 -18.05 -13.90
C GLY A 410 1.62 -18.79 -13.90
N LEU A 411 1.72 -20.06 -13.49
CA LEU A 411 3.00 -20.79 -13.42
C LEU A 411 2.83 -22.26 -13.84
N GLY A 412 2.74 -22.49 -15.13
CA GLY A 412 2.87 -23.81 -15.74
C GLY A 412 3.20 -23.65 -17.22
N GLY A 413 4.41 -24.04 -17.63
CA GLY A 413 4.78 -24.09 -19.03
C GLY A 413 3.92 -25.12 -19.75
N GLY A 414 2.95 -24.65 -20.53
CA GLY A 414 2.10 -25.46 -21.38
C GLY A 414 1.16 -24.54 -22.16
N ASN A 415 1.25 -24.55 -23.49
CA ASN A 415 0.37 -23.77 -24.37
C ASN A 415 -1.09 -24.21 -24.13
N PRO A 416 -2.02 -23.32 -23.73
CA PRO A 416 -3.42 -23.71 -23.62
C PRO A 416 -4.05 -23.75 -25.01
N THR A 417 -4.62 -24.91 -25.38
CA THR A 417 -5.52 -25.02 -26.54
C THR A 417 -6.89 -24.40 -26.20
N PRO A 418 -7.69 -23.97 -27.20
CA PRO A 418 -8.88 -23.12 -26.98
C PRO A 418 -10.04 -23.77 -26.19
N ALA A 419 -9.90 -25.02 -25.75
CA ALA A 419 -10.99 -25.82 -25.19
C ALA A 419 -11.12 -25.76 -23.65
N SER A 420 -10.13 -25.22 -22.91
CA SER A 420 -10.18 -25.17 -21.44
C SER A 420 -10.96 -23.98 -20.86
N ALA A 421 -11.47 -23.07 -21.71
CA ALA A 421 -12.04 -21.79 -21.28
C ALA A 421 -13.54 -21.82 -20.89
N TYR A 422 -14.25 -22.94 -21.02
CA TYR A 422 -15.72 -22.95 -20.91
C TYR A 422 -16.36 -23.75 -19.78
N CYS A 423 -15.59 -24.46 -18.94
CA CYS A 423 -16.18 -25.27 -17.86
C CYS A 423 -15.47 -25.09 -16.52
N CYS A 424 -15.94 -24.13 -15.70
CA CYS A 424 -15.91 -24.26 -14.23
C CYS A 424 -16.70 -23.16 -13.51
N VAL A 425 -17.98 -23.43 -13.21
CA VAL A 425 -18.73 -22.77 -12.13
C VAL A 425 -19.31 -23.86 -11.25
N CYS A 426 -18.78 -24.02 -10.03
CA CYS A 426 -19.50 -24.63 -8.90
C CYS A 426 -18.83 -24.25 -7.57
N ASN A 427 -19.63 -23.74 -6.63
CA ASN A 427 -19.25 -23.36 -5.27
C ASN A 427 -19.58 -24.50 -4.28
N THR A 428 -18.82 -24.60 -3.20
CA THR A 428 -18.64 -25.77 -2.32
C THR A 428 -19.77 -26.02 -1.29
N ARG A 429 -21.05 -25.97 -1.68
CA ARG A 429 -22.14 -26.45 -0.81
C ARG A 429 -23.21 -27.35 -1.47
N GLU A 430 -23.12 -27.62 -2.77
CA GLU A 430 -24.11 -28.46 -3.50
C GLU A 430 -23.45 -29.65 -4.23
N ARG A 431 -22.42 -30.25 -3.63
CA ARG A 431 -21.59 -31.27 -4.29
C ARG A 431 -22.28 -32.63 -4.53
N GLN A 432 -23.55 -32.80 -4.18
CA GLN A 432 -24.29 -34.06 -4.43
C GLN A 432 -25.52 -33.93 -5.33
N GLN A 433 -26.01 -32.72 -5.63
CA GLN A 433 -27.18 -32.53 -6.51
C GLN A 433 -26.82 -32.09 -7.93
N SER A 434 -25.63 -31.52 -8.16
CA SER A 434 -25.24 -30.96 -9.47
C SER A 434 -24.58 -31.94 -10.45
N GLU A 435 -24.13 -33.13 -10.00
CA GLU A 435 -23.49 -34.12 -10.89
C GLU A 435 -24.46 -34.68 -11.94
N LEU A 436 -25.75 -34.78 -11.63
CA LEU A 436 -26.80 -35.21 -12.57
C LEU A 436 -27.23 -34.10 -13.53
N GLN A 437 -27.14 -32.82 -13.13
CA GLN A 437 -27.54 -31.69 -13.99
C GLN A 437 -26.47 -31.31 -15.02
N CYS A 438 -25.18 -31.43 -14.70
CA CYS A 438 -24.10 -31.15 -15.65
C CYS A 438 -24.04 -32.14 -16.83
N ARG A 439 -24.46 -33.41 -16.64
CA ARG A 439 -24.49 -34.42 -17.72
C ARG A 439 -25.56 -34.17 -18.79
N ASN A 440 -26.55 -33.32 -18.52
CA ASN A 440 -27.68 -33.07 -19.42
C ASN A 440 -27.56 -31.79 -20.25
N LEU A 441 -26.45 -31.05 -20.14
CA LEU A 441 -26.19 -29.88 -20.99
C LEU A 441 -25.82 -30.33 -22.42
N PRO A 442 -26.43 -29.77 -23.48
CA PRO A 442 -26.22 -30.19 -24.88
C PRO A 442 -24.76 -30.13 -25.35
N VAL A 443 -23.94 -29.28 -24.72
CA VAL A 443 -22.50 -29.11 -25.02
C VAL A 443 -21.66 -30.29 -24.54
N CYS A 444 -22.06 -30.98 -23.46
CA CYS A 444 -21.34 -32.18 -22.97
C CYS A 444 -21.73 -33.47 -23.71
N LYS A 445 -22.89 -33.52 -24.38
CA LYS A 445 -23.34 -34.70 -25.14
C LYS A 445 -22.57 -34.97 -26.43
N ARG A 446 -21.85 -33.97 -26.99
CA ARG A 446 -21.06 -34.15 -28.23
C ARG A 446 -19.67 -34.76 -28.04
N LEU A 447 -19.22 -34.97 -26.81
CA LEU A 447 -17.87 -35.52 -26.52
C LEU A 447 -17.90 -36.94 -25.94
N THR A 448 -19.08 -37.53 -25.74
CA THR A 448 -19.23 -38.90 -25.20
C THR A 448 -19.74 -39.92 -26.23
N THR A 449 -19.96 -39.51 -27.49
CA THR A 449 -20.32 -40.43 -28.59
C THR A 449 -19.61 -39.98 -29.86
N GLY A 450 -18.46 -40.59 -30.15
CA GLY A 450 -17.73 -40.38 -31.40
C GLY A 450 -16.32 -40.94 -31.27
N HIS A 451 -16.06 -41.99 -32.05
CA HIS A 451 -14.78 -42.67 -32.22
C HIS A 451 -13.59 -41.75 -32.46
#